data_AF-A0A6G0WZN3-F1
#
_entry.id   AF-A0A6G0WZN3-F1
#
_cell.length_a   1.000
_cell.length_b   1.000
_cell.length_c   1.000
_cell.angle_alpha   90.00
_cell.angle_beta   90.00
_cell.angle_gamma   90.00
#
_symmetry.space_group_name_H-M   'P 1'
#
loop_
_entity.id
_entity.type
_entity.pdbx_description
1 polymer ?
#
loop_
_entity_poly.entity_id
_entity_poly.type
_entity_poly.pdbx_seq_one_letter_code
_entity_poly.pdbx_strand_id
1 'polypeptide(L)'
;MPGTKEPVEFDCRPLTKDQRHELIELGQRMSDDMLTNALETQKTRVVALVRNDKTLRTASIHRGPDCIEPALIATCAHTIMQGTLDEVAEFFYLDSPAKFQAYICTVGETTMDRQNLYTLQCSAPRFYCGVSWFVFGCPWLVSNRDMCILEVS
;
A
#
# COMPACT_ATOMS: atom_id res chain seq x y z
N MET A 1 -23.47 16.19 -9.37
CA MET A 1 -22.65 16.24 -10.59
C MET A 1 -21.20 16.15 -10.14
N PRO A 2 -20.49 15.03 -10.32
CA PRO A 2 -19.07 15.01 -10.03
C PRO A 2 -18.39 15.80 -11.16
N GLY A 3 -17.90 17.00 -10.83
CA GLY A 3 -17.07 17.77 -11.75
C GLY A 3 -15.85 16.94 -12.12
N THR A 4 -15.59 16.81 -13.42
CA THR A 4 -14.33 16.29 -13.95
C THR A 4 -13.19 17.09 -13.32
N LYS A 5 -12.51 16.50 -12.33
CA LYS A 5 -11.28 17.06 -11.79
C LYS A 5 -10.23 16.97 -12.89
N GLU A 6 -9.58 18.09 -13.20
CA GLU A 6 -8.42 18.08 -14.07
C GLU A 6 -7.32 17.22 -13.41
N PRO A 7 -6.58 16.40 -14.18
CA PRO A 7 -5.49 15.59 -13.65
C PRO A 7 -4.44 16.50 -13.02
N VAL A 8 -3.90 16.11 -11.86
CA VAL A 8 -2.74 16.80 -11.28
C VAL A 8 -1.54 16.57 -12.19
N GLU A 9 -0.94 17.64 -12.69
CA GLU A 9 0.23 17.55 -13.55
C GLU A 9 1.51 17.54 -12.69
N PHE A 10 2.36 16.52 -12.88
CA PHE A 10 3.66 16.40 -12.23
C PHE A 10 4.78 16.54 -13.27
N ASP A 11 5.78 17.37 -12.98
CA ASP A 11 7.04 17.42 -13.75
C ASP A 11 7.93 16.20 -13.38
N CYS A 12 7.61 15.04 -13.94
CA CYS A 12 8.32 13.78 -13.72
C CYS A 12 9.57 13.66 -14.60
N ARG A 13 10.60 14.47 -14.33
CA ARG A 13 11.88 14.38 -15.07
C ARG A 13 12.54 13.01 -14.92
N PRO A 14 13.21 12.48 -15.95
CA PRO A 14 13.90 11.20 -15.84
C PRO A 14 14.89 11.17 -14.68
N LEU A 15 14.77 10.16 -13.82
CA LEU A 15 15.74 9.91 -12.75
C LEU A 15 17.10 9.57 -13.33
N THR A 16 18.18 10.00 -12.66
CA THR A 16 19.53 9.51 -12.97
C THR A 16 19.64 8.02 -12.63
N LYS A 17 20.69 7.36 -13.15
CA LYS A 17 20.95 5.95 -12.84
C LYS A 17 21.13 5.75 -11.33
N ASP A 18 21.91 6.61 -10.69
CA ASP A 18 22.19 6.53 -9.25
C ASP A 18 20.92 6.72 -8.41
N GLN A 19 20.08 7.72 -8.72
CA GLN A 19 18.80 7.93 -8.05
C GLN A 19 17.87 6.72 -8.19
N ARG A 20 17.81 6.14 -9.40
CA ARG A 20 17.02 4.93 -9.64
C ARG A 20 17.55 3.76 -8.80
N HIS A 21 18.86 3.58 -8.73
CA HIS A 21 19.49 2.50 -7.97
C HIS A 21 19.24 2.67 -6.47
N GLU A 22 19.44 3.86 -5.92
CA GLU A 22 19.17 4.18 -4.51
C GLU A 22 17.71 3.90 -4.11
N LEU A 23 16.74 4.27 -4.95
CA LEU A 23 15.33 4.00 -4.69
C LEU A 23 15.00 2.51 -4.76
N ILE A 24 15.59 1.76 -5.69
CA ILE A 24 15.40 0.31 -5.77
C ILE A 24 15.97 -0.38 -4.53
N GLU A 25 17.19 -0.02 -4.13
CA GLU A 25 17.83 -0.58 -2.93
C GLU A 25 17.07 -0.22 -1.65
N LEU A 26 16.55 1.01 -1.56
CA LEU A 26 15.69 1.42 -0.45
C LEU A 26 14.41 0.57 -0.41
N GLY A 27 13.78 0.35 -1.57
CA GLY A 27 12.58 -0.47 -1.66
C GLY A 27 12.81 -1.92 -1.23
N GLN A 28 13.95 -2.50 -1.60
CA GLN A 28 14.35 -3.86 -1.17
C GLN A 28 14.50 -3.93 0.35
N ARG A 29 15.23 -2.99 0.97
CA ARG A 29 15.37 -2.93 2.43
C ARG A 29 14.02 -2.77 3.12
N MET A 30 13.16 -1.89 2.62
CA MET A 30 11.81 -1.68 3.17
C MET A 30 10.96 -2.96 3.12
N SER A 31 11.08 -3.75 2.04
CA SER A 31 10.36 -5.02 1.91
C SER A 31 10.83 -6.04 2.95
N ASP A 32 12.14 -6.15 3.17
CA ASP A 32 12.71 -7.07 4.16
C ASP A 32 12.33 -6.66 5.60
N ASP A 33 12.40 -5.36 5.91
CA ASP A 33 11.99 -4.80 7.20
C ASP A 33 10.49 -5.00 7.44
N MET A 34 9.65 -4.79 6.43
CA MET A 34 8.20 -4.97 6.51
C MET A 34 7.83 -6.43 6.75
N LEU A 35 8.46 -7.37 6.03
CA LEU A 35 8.25 -8.81 6.24
C LEU A 35 8.64 -9.22 7.66
N THR A 36 9.82 -8.79 8.12
CA THR A 36 10.31 -9.10 9.47
C THR A 36 9.37 -8.55 10.54
N ASN A 37 8.97 -7.28 10.41
CA ASN A 37 8.04 -6.64 11.32
C ASN A 37 6.66 -7.32 11.33
N ALA A 38 6.12 -7.69 10.17
CA ALA A 38 4.85 -8.40 10.08
C ALA A 38 4.93 -9.75 10.80
N LEU A 39 6.02 -10.50 10.59
CA LEU A 39 6.23 -11.81 11.18
C LEU A 39 6.41 -11.78 12.70
N GLU A 40 7.06 -10.76 13.25
CA GLU A 40 7.20 -10.60 14.70
C GLU A 40 5.92 -10.00 15.33
N THR A 41 5.33 -8.98 14.70
CA THR A 41 4.15 -8.29 15.26
C THR A 41 2.94 -9.22 15.36
N GLN A 42 2.74 -10.15 14.42
CA GLN A 42 1.62 -11.11 14.49
C GLN A 42 1.69 -12.04 15.73
N LYS A 43 2.86 -12.19 16.36
CA LYS A 43 3.02 -12.98 17.59
C LYS A 43 2.56 -12.23 18.85
N THR A 44 2.40 -10.91 18.74
CA THR A 44 1.94 -10.05 19.84
C THR A 44 0.44 -10.23 20.10
N ARG A 45 -0.07 -9.64 21.18
CA ARG A 45 -1.48 -9.76 21.55
C ARG A 45 -2.39 -9.08 20.50
N VAL A 46 -3.51 -9.74 20.20
CA VAL A 46 -4.61 -9.11 19.44
C VAL A 46 -5.19 -7.95 20.24
N VAL A 47 -5.14 -6.75 19.67
CA VAL A 47 -5.69 -5.53 20.25
C VAL A 47 -7.09 -5.19 19.73
N ALA A 48 -7.45 -5.68 18.54
CA ALA A 48 -8.77 -5.50 17.97
C ALA A 48 -9.14 -6.63 16.99
N LEU A 49 -10.44 -6.85 16.82
CA LEU A 49 -11.01 -7.65 15.73
C LEU A 49 -11.83 -6.71 14.85
N VAL A 50 -11.49 -6.65 13.56
CA VAL A 50 -12.15 -5.75 12.60
C VAL A 50 -12.86 -6.61 11.55
N ARG A 51 -14.14 -6.32 11.32
CA ARG A 51 -14.92 -6.95 10.26
C ARG A 51 -15.05 -5.97 9.10
N ASN A 52 -14.80 -6.44 7.88
CA ASN A 52 -15.07 -5.67 6.69
C ASN A 52 -16.54 -5.87 6.28
N ASP A 53 -17.32 -4.79 6.17
CA ASP A 53 -18.76 -4.87 5.91
C ASP A 53 -19.11 -5.39 4.52
N LYS A 54 -18.18 -5.27 3.55
CA LYS A 54 -18.40 -5.69 2.17
C LYS A 54 -18.10 -7.17 1.96
N THR A 55 -16.98 -7.64 2.50
CA THR A 55 -16.51 -9.03 2.33
C THR A 55 -16.92 -9.93 3.49
N LEU A 56 -17.42 -9.36 4.58
CA LEU A 56 -17.80 -10.04 5.82
C LEU A 56 -16.66 -10.81 6.50
N ARG A 57 -15.42 -10.66 6.01
CA ARG A 57 -14.22 -11.24 6.59
C ARG A 57 -13.82 -10.48 7.85
N THR A 58 -13.19 -11.21 8.77
CA THR A 58 -12.66 -10.67 10.02
C THR A 58 -11.14 -10.72 10.00
N ALA A 59 -10.49 -9.61 10.33
CA ALA A 59 -9.06 -9.53 10.56
C ALA A 59 -8.77 -9.34 12.06
N SER A 60 -7.75 -10.01 12.58
CA SER A 60 -7.17 -9.73 13.89
C SER A 60 -6.08 -8.67 13.75
N ILE A 61 -6.15 -7.62 14.56
CA ILE A 61 -5.15 -6.57 14.59
C ILE A 61 -4.23 -6.83 15.78
N HIS A 62 -2.94 -6.95 15.49
CA HIS A 62 -1.85 -7.08 16.44
C HIS A 62 -1.08 -5.78 16.48
N ARG A 63 -0.57 -5.40 17.66
CA ARG A 63 0.19 -4.17 17.84
C ARG A 63 1.31 -4.40 18.84
N GLY A 64 2.49 -3.93 18.51
CA GLY A 64 3.69 -4.02 19.34
C GLY A 64 4.75 -3.01 18.94
N PRO A 65 5.90 -2.99 19.61
CA PRO A 65 7.06 -2.25 19.13
C PRO A 65 7.51 -2.81 17.77
N ASP A 66 7.99 -1.94 16.90
CA ASP A 66 8.69 -2.34 15.68
C ASP A 66 9.99 -3.08 16.06
N CYS A 67 10.30 -4.20 15.39
CA CYS A 67 11.44 -5.04 15.74
C CYS A 67 12.77 -4.51 15.19
N ILE A 68 12.73 -3.58 14.24
CA ILE A 68 13.89 -2.92 13.65
C ILE A 68 14.15 -1.58 14.33
N GLU A 69 13.10 -0.78 14.58
CA GLU A 69 13.16 0.50 15.30
C GLU A 69 12.19 0.52 16.50
N PRO A 70 12.60 0.02 17.68
CA PRO A 70 11.72 -0.15 18.84
C PRO A 70 11.06 1.13 19.37
N ALA A 71 11.51 2.32 18.97
CA ALA A 71 10.84 3.58 19.29
C ALA A 71 9.50 3.76 18.54
N LEU A 72 9.28 3.00 17.45
CA LEU A 72 8.06 3.02 16.65
C LEU A 72 7.10 1.89 17.05
N ILE A 73 5.82 2.08 16.69
CA ILE A 73 4.76 1.10 16.90
C ILE A 73 4.44 0.41 15.59
N ALA A 74 4.68 -0.89 15.52
CA ALA A 74 4.23 -1.74 14.43
C ALA A 74 2.77 -2.18 14.65
N THR A 75 2.01 -2.24 13.56
CA THR A 75 0.66 -2.80 13.53
C THR A 75 0.57 -3.82 12.41
N CYS A 76 0.07 -5.01 12.71
CA CYS A 76 -0.13 -6.08 11.74
C CYS A 76 -1.58 -6.53 11.76
N ALA A 77 -2.22 -6.58 10.59
CA ALA A 77 -3.54 -7.16 10.43
C ALA A 77 -3.40 -8.55 9.82
N HIS A 78 -4.03 -9.54 10.44
CA HIS A 78 -4.02 -10.92 9.96
C HIS A 78 -5.44 -11.38 9.63
N THR A 79 -5.63 -11.94 8.43
CA THR A 79 -6.90 -12.52 7.98
C THR A 79 -6.61 -13.78 7.17
N ILE A 80 -7.59 -14.68 7.11
CA ILE A 80 -7.49 -15.90 6.29
C ILE A 80 -8.39 -15.74 5.07
N MET A 81 -7.86 -16.09 3.90
CA MET A 81 -8.60 -16.12 2.66
C MET A 81 -8.26 -17.34 1.81
N GLN A 82 -9.19 -17.73 0.94
CA GLN A 82 -8.98 -18.79 -0.02
C GLN A 82 -8.43 -18.16 -1.31
N GLY A 83 -7.34 -18.72 -1.81
CA GLY A 83 -6.65 -18.25 -3.00
C GLY A 83 -5.17 -18.61 -2.96
N THR A 84 -4.49 -18.32 -4.05
CA THR A 84 -3.05 -18.44 -4.21
C THR A 84 -2.35 -17.11 -3.93
N LEU A 85 -1.04 -17.14 -3.66
CA LEU A 85 -0.25 -15.90 -3.54
C LEU A 85 -0.28 -15.07 -4.83
N ASP A 86 -0.34 -15.72 -6.00
CA ASP A 86 -0.39 -15.03 -7.28
C ASP A 86 -1.71 -14.27 -7.47
N GLU A 87 -2.84 -14.85 -7.05
CA GLU A 87 -4.15 -14.15 -7.07
C GLU A 87 -4.18 -12.96 -6.11
N VAL A 88 -3.53 -13.08 -4.95
CA VAL A 88 -3.39 -11.97 -4.00
C VAL A 88 -2.52 -10.87 -4.60
N ALA A 89 -1.34 -11.21 -5.15
CA ALA A 89 -0.45 -10.24 -5.77
C ALA A 89 -1.13 -9.51 -6.94
N GLU A 90 -1.84 -10.25 -7.81
CA GLU A 90 -2.59 -9.69 -8.92
C GLU A 90 -3.70 -8.72 -8.48
N PHE A 91 -4.37 -9.00 -7.34
CA PHE A 91 -5.38 -8.11 -6.78
C PHE A 91 -4.81 -6.77 -6.28
N PHE A 92 -3.58 -6.77 -5.76
CA PHE A 92 -2.88 -5.56 -5.32
C PHE A 92 -2.09 -4.85 -6.44
N TYR A 93 -1.94 -5.48 -7.61
CA TYR A 93 -1.31 -4.89 -8.77
C TYR A 93 -2.30 -4.00 -9.56
N LEU A 94 -2.40 -2.73 -9.15
CA LEU A 94 -3.41 -1.76 -9.63
C LEU A 94 -2.98 -1.01 -10.90
N ASP A 95 -2.64 -1.76 -11.96
CA ASP A 95 -2.09 -1.25 -13.24
C ASP A 95 -3.13 -0.73 -14.24
N SER A 96 -4.42 -0.80 -13.91
CA SER A 96 -5.50 -0.36 -14.79
C SER A 96 -6.66 0.26 -13.99
N PRO A 97 -7.43 1.19 -14.59
CA PRO A 97 -8.59 1.79 -13.94
C PRO A 97 -9.61 0.75 -13.47
N ALA A 98 -9.77 -0.35 -14.20
CA ALA A 98 -10.68 -1.44 -13.84
C ALA A 98 -10.23 -2.16 -12.56
N LYS A 99 -8.92 -2.49 -12.43
CA LYS A 99 -8.38 -3.10 -11.22
C LYS A 99 -8.44 -2.15 -10.02
N PHE A 100 -8.10 -0.88 -10.23
CA PHE A 100 -8.22 0.15 -9.20
C PHE A 100 -9.65 0.28 -8.68
N GLN A 101 -10.63 0.35 -9.58
CA GLN A 101 -12.04 0.40 -9.21
C GLN A 101 -12.49 -0.86 -8.46
N ALA A 102 -12.05 -2.05 -8.91
CA ALA A 102 -12.35 -3.32 -8.24
C ALA A 102 -11.77 -3.36 -6.81
N TYR A 103 -10.54 -2.86 -6.63
CA TYR A 103 -9.89 -2.73 -5.34
C TYR A 103 -10.69 -1.82 -4.39
N ILE A 104 -10.98 -0.57 -4.78
CA ILE A 104 -11.79 0.37 -3.98
C ILE A 104 -13.15 -0.25 -3.61
N CYS A 105 -13.82 -0.86 -4.59
CA CYS A 105 -15.10 -1.53 -4.38
C CYS A 105 -15.00 -2.65 -3.35
N THR A 106 -13.87 -3.37 -3.27
CA THR A 106 -13.68 -4.52 -2.39
C THR A 106 -13.18 -4.12 -1.00
N VAL A 107 -12.08 -3.37 -0.90
CA VAL A 107 -11.45 -3.05 0.38
C VAL A 107 -12.04 -1.81 1.06
N GLY A 108 -12.79 -0.98 0.32
CA GLY A 108 -13.33 0.27 0.87
C GLY A 108 -12.26 1.33 1.10
N GLU A 109 -11.26 1.37 0.22
CA GLU A 109 -10.18 2.34 0.26
C GLU A 109 -10.73 3.77 0.15
N THR A 110 -10.17 4.71 0.92
CA THR A 110 -10.52 6.13 0.82
C THR A 110 -9.69 6.87 -0.23
N THR A 111 -8.92 6.15 -1.06
CA THR A 111 -8.12 6.74 -2.12
C THR A 111 -9.02 7.39 -3.15
N MET A 112 -8.89 8.71 -3.26
CA MET A 112 -9.66 9.56 -4.15
C MET A 112 -8.98 9.74 -5.50
N ASP A 113 -7.65 9.67 -5.53
CA ASP A 113 -6.84 9.81 -6.74
C ASP A 113 -5.49 9.11 -6.56
N ARG A 114 -4.90 8.66 -7.67
CA ARG A 114 -3.61 7.97 -7.69
C ARG A 114 -2.92 8.22 -9.03
N GLN A 115 -1.62 8.48 -8.98
CA GLN A 115 -0.77 8.52 -10.16
C GLN A 115 0.55 7.80 -9.92
N ASN A 116 0.91 6.88 -10.83
CA ASN A 116 2.27 6.35 -10.87
C ASN A 116 3.20 7.39 -11.50
N LEU A 117 4.22 7.82 -10.75
CA LEU A 117 5.18 8.82 -11.18
C LEU A 117 6.41 8.18 -11.83
N TYR A 118 6.88 7.06 -11.27
CA TYR A 118 8.00 6.29 -11.81
C TYR A 118 7.77 4.80 -11.63
N THR A 119 8.04 4.02 -12.69
CA THR A 119 8.25 2.57 -12.58
C THR A 119 9.75 2.31 -12.51
N LEU A 120 10.22 1.81 -11.36
CA LEU A 120 11.65 1.60 -11.09
C LEU A 120 12.10 0.19 -11.48
N GLN A 121 11.34 -0.81 -11.07
CA GLN A 121 11.53 -2.22 -11.40
C GLN A 121 10.17 -2.91 -11.46
N CYS A 122 9.94 -3.76 -12.47
CA CYS A 122 8.67 -4.48 -12.61
C CYS A 122 8.91 -5.85 -13.24
N SER A 123 8.71 -6.89 -12.44
CA SER A 123 8.55 -8.29 -12.87
C SER A 123 7.19 -8.77 -12.33
N ALA A 124 6.13 -8.15 -12.84
CA ALA A 124 4.77 -8.34 -12.38
C ALA A 124 4.31 -9.81 -12.50
N PRO A 125 3.39 -10.28 -11.63
CA PRO A 125 2.78 -9.54 -10.52
C PRO A 125 3.57 -9.62 -9.20
N ARG A 126 4.70 -10.35 -9.18
CA ARG A 126 5.39 -10.71 -7.93
C ARG A 126 6.43 -9.73 -7.44
N PHE A 127 6.94 -8.87 -8.33
CA PHE A 127 7.93 -7.87 -7.97
C PHE A 127 7.62 -6.57 -8.66
N TYR A 128 7.37 -5.54 -7.87
CA TYR A 128 7.18 -4.19 -8.33
C TYR A 128 7.86 -3.23 -7.36
N CYS A 129 8.54 -2.23 -7.92
CA CYS A 129 9.08 -1.10 -7.20
C CYS A 129 8.78 0.16 -8.02
N GLY A 130 8.08 1.11 -7.43
CA GLY A 130 7.64 2.32 -8.12
C GLY A 130 7.39 3.47 -7.17
N VAL A 131 7.38 4.68 -7.70
CA VAL A 131 7.01 5.88 -6.95
C VAL A 131 5.61 6.27 -7.38
N SER A 132 4.72 6.43 -6.41
CA SER A 132 3.33 6.78 -6.68
C SER A 132 2.84 7.86 -5.73
N TRP A 133 2.01 8.73 -6.27
CA TRP A 133 1.29 9.74 -5.52
C TRP A 133 -0.16 9.29 -5.31
N PHE A 134 -0.70 9.60 -4.14
CA PHE A 134 -2.04 9.25 -3.71
C PHE A 134 -2.72 10.43 -3.04
N VAL A 135 -4.04 10.51 -3.21
CA VAL A 135 -4.91 11.35 -2.38
C VAL A 135 -5.83 10.46 -1.57
N PHE A 136 -5.86 10.66 -0.27
CA PHE A 136 -6.77 9.97 0.64
C PHE A 136 -7.84 10.94 1.14
N GLY A 137 -9.08 10.47 1.04
CA GLY A 137 -10.21 11.07 1.75
C GLY A 137 -10.05 10.81 3.24
N CYS A 138 -9.98 11.88 4.03
CA CYS A 138 -9.97 11.77 5.49
C CYS A 138 -11.41 11.88 6.00
N PRO A 139 -11.83 11.03 6.96
CA PRO A 139 -13.14 11.16 7.57
C PRO A 139 -13.17 12.40 8.50
N TRP A 140 -14.39 12.93 8.74
CA TRP A 140 -14.66 14.06 9.65
C TRP A 140 -14.06 15.41 9.21
N LEU A 141 -13.92 16.37 10.13
CA LEU A 141 -13.43 17.75 9.91
C LEU A 141 -11.91 17.83 9.58
N VAL A 142 -11.30 16.73 9.15
CA VAL A 142 -9.90 16.66 8.76
C VAL A 142 -9.82 16.84 7.26
N SER A 143 -9.02 17.79 6.77
CA SER A 143 -8.84 17.97 5.33
C SER A 143 -8.24 16.71 4.72
N ASN A 144 -8.58 16.43 3.46
CA ASN A 144 -7.95 15.37 2.68
C ASN A 144 -6.42 15.53 2.69
N ARG A 145 -5.72 14.41 2.49
CA ARG A 145 -4.26 14.35 2.49
C ARG A 145 -3.78 13.75 1.19
N ASP A 146 -2.64 14.23 0.74
CA ASP A 146 -1.89 13.59 -0.32
C ASP A 146 -0.54 13.09 0.20
N MET A 147 0.03 12.11 -0.48
CA MET A 147 1.34 11.57 -0.16
C MET A 147 2.03 11.05 -1.42
N CYS A 148 3.36 11.13 -1.44
CA CYS A 148 4.21 10.49 -2.43
C CYS A 148 4.99 9.38 -1.73
N ILE A 149 4.83 8.14 -2.19
CA ILE A 149 5.41 6.96 -1.54
C ILE A 149 6.20 6.12 -2.53
N LEU A 150 7.20 5.41 -2.00
CA LEU A 150 7.84 4.29 -2.68
C LEU A 150 7.00 3.04 -2.41
N GLU A 151 6.37 2.51 -3.44
CA GLU A 151 5.60 1.27 -3.41
C GLU A 151 6.49 0.09 -3.74
N VAL A 152 6.38 -0.97 -2.95
CA VAL A 152 7.08 -2.24 -3.16
C VAL A 152 6.10 -3.38 -2.89
N SER A 153 6.04 -4.35 -3.80
CA SER A 153 5.19 -5.54 -3.69
C SER A 153 5.83 -6.75 -4.36
#